data_AF-A0A9C8K7Y0-F1
#
_entry.id   AF-A0A9C8K7Y0-F1
#
_cell.length_a   1.000
_cell.length_b   1.000
_cell.length_c   1.000
_cell.angle_alpha   90.00
_cell.angle_beta   90.00
_cell.angle_gamma   90.00
#
_symmetry.space_group_name_H-M   'P 1'
#
loop_
_entity.id
_entity.type
_entity.pdbx_description
1 polymer ?
#
loop_
_entity_poly.entity_id
_entity_poly.type
_entity_poly.pdbx_seq_one_letter_code
_entity_poly.pdbx_strand_id
1 'polypeptide(L)'
;FACIIFNDPKNGYLRKGTKESLLKSVISVAQTGLTLNPIAKEAFLIPRYNNVSKSIQIGLEPSYVGLVKLLTDTGSVTSINTQLVYAEDEFQINLAADDPVRHIPALKNRENLIGVYSIAKLATGEKQVEWMEISEVHKIRDTSESYKSWKKDSGKSTIWNTYYGEMVRKTVLKRIYKYLPRTDRMQYADKAVQLSNADWEPSSGQVMFADALIKSSTLPEFKKDELEKELQTANSSNLELMIAYLEESQPEKIESGGNYNQGDIGKKLDLIDNDPNK
;
A
#
# COMPACT_ATOMS: atom_id res chain seq x y z
N PHE A 1 -20.69 5.68 -14.92
CA PHE A 1 -19.33 5.42 -15.44
C PHE A 1 -18.68 4.15 -14.88
N ALA A 2 -18.64 3.92 -13.56
CA ALA A 2 -18.03 2.70 -13.00
C ALA A 2 -18.61 1.38 -13.54
N CYS A 3 -19.93 1.27 -13.72
CA CYS A 3 -20.55 0.08 -14.33
C CYS A 3 -20.15 -0.14 -15.79
N ILE A 4 -19.86 0.93 -16.54
CA ILE A 4 -19.41 0.85 -17.94
C ILE A 4 -17.97 0.32 -17.99
N ILE A 5 -17.10 0.80 -17.09
CA ILE A 5 -15.71 0.35 -16.99
C ILE A 5 -15.61 -1.14 -16.63
N PHE A 6 -16.50 -1.63 -15.75
CA PHE A 6 -16.54 -3.03 -15.34
C PHE A 6 -17.08 -3.97 -16.43
N ASN A 7 -18.08 -3.49 -17.19
CA ASN A 7 -18.67 -4.25 -18.27
C ASN A 7 -17.89 -4.14 -19.59
N ASP A 8 -16.82 -3.35 -19.66
CA ASP A 8 -15.93 -3.32 -20.81
C ASP A 8 -15.22 -4.68 -20.98
N PRO A 9 -15.40 -5.39 -22.11
CA PRO A 9 -14.72 -6.66 -22.36
C PRO A 9 -13.18 -6.55 -22.39
N LYS A 10 -12.61 -5.36 -22.57
CA LYS A 10 -11.16 -5.12 -22.49
C LYS A 10 -10.63 -5.13 -21.05
N ASN A 11 -11.49 -4.99 -20.04
CA ASN A 11 -11.12 -4.93 -18.61
C ASN A 11 -11.36 -6.25 -17.88
N GLY A 12 -10.97 -7.38 -18.49
CA GLY A 12 -11.22 -8.73 -17.96
C GLY A 12 -10.68 -8.98 -16.54
N TYR A 13 -9.64 -8.27 -16.12
CA TYR A 13 -9.08 -8.39 -14.76
C TYR A 13 -9.91 -7.68 -13.68
N LEU A 14 -10.62 -6.60 -14.00
CA LEU A 14 -11.54 -5.97 -13.06
C LEU A 14 -12.73 -6.89 -12.77
N ARG A 15 -13.20 -7.64 -13.76
CA ARG A 15 -14.32 -8.60 -13.60
C ARG A 15 -14.03 -9.74 -12.63
N LYS A 16 -12.75 -10.06 -12.42
CA LYS A 16 -12.35 -11.09 -11.44
C LYS A 16 -12.40 -10.58 -9.99
N GLY A 17 -12.58 -9.27 -9.80
CA GLY A 17 -12.67 -8.67 -8.47
C GLY A 17 -14.02 -8.90 -7.80
N THR A 18 -14.04 -8.86 -6.46
CA THR A 18 -15.28 -9.00 -5.69
C THR A 18 -16.22 -7.81 -5.91
N LYS A 19 -17.54 -8.06 -5.96
CA LYS A 19 -18.56 -6.99 -6.08
C LYS A 19 -18.49 -5.99 -4.93
N GLU A 20 -18.18 -6.47 -3.72
CA GLU A 20 -18.04 -5.65 -2.53
C GLU A 20 -16.88 -4.65 -2.65
N SER A 21 -15.69 -5.10 -3.08
CA SER A 21 -14.54 -4.21 -3.27
C SER A 21 -14.76 -3.19 -4.39
N LEU A 22 -15.48 -3.56 -5.44
CA LEU A 22 -15.91 -2.61 -6.47
C LEU A 22 -16.78 -1.51 -5.87
N LEU A 23 -17.81 -1.89 -5.09
CA LEU A 23 -18.71 -0.92 -4.46
C LEU A 23 -17.94 0.01 -3.51
N LYS A 24 -17.06 -0.55 -2.66
CA LYS A 24 -16.17 0.23 -1.78
C LYS A 24 -15.31 1.20 -2.58
N SER A 25 -14.70 0.76 -3.67
CA SER A 25 -13.89 1.62 -4.53
C SER A 25 -14.70 2.75 -5.17
N VAL A 26 -15.95 2.50 -5.58
CA VAL A 26 -16.84 3.55 -6.10
C VAL A 26 -17.20 4.57 -5.02
N ILE A 27 -17.43 4.12 -3.78
CA ILE A 27 -17.63 5.03 -2.64
C ILE A 27 -16.37 5.88 -2.41
N SER A 28 -15.17 5.28 -2.48
CA SER A 28 -13.90 6.01 -2.38
C SER A 28 -13.72 7.08 -3.44
N VAL A 29 -14.22 6.87 -4.67
CA VAL A 29 -14.24 7.88 -5.74
C VAL A 29 -15.07 9.08 -5.29
N ALA A 30 -16.27 8.84 -4.75
CA ALA A 30 -17.13 9.91 -4.24
C ALA A 30 -16.51 10.63 -3.03
N GLN A 31 -15.89 9.89 -2.11
CA GLN A 31 -15.24 10.44 -0.92
C GLN A 31 -14.03 11.33 -1.24
N THR A 32 -13.32 11.04 -2.33
CA THR A 32 -12.15 11.82 -2.76
C THR A 32 -12.51 12.95 -3.72
N GLY A 33 -13.67 12.89 -4.39
CA GLY A 33 -14.04 13.84 -5.45
C GLY A 33 -13.26 13.67 -6.75
N LEU A 34 -12.49 12.58 -6.89
CA LEU A 34 -11.76 12.25 -8.11
C LEU A 34 -12.69 11.64 -9.17
N THR A 35 -12.29 11.69 -10.43
CA THR A 35 -13.02 11.03 -11.52
C THR A 35 -12.32 9.78 -12.06
N LEU A 36 -13.13 8.79 -12.45
CA LEU A 36 -12.68 7.63 -13.22
C LEU A 36 -12.73 7.87 -14.75
N ASN A 37 -12.96 9.11 -15.19
CA ASN A 37 -12.93 9.45 -16.61
C ASN A 37 -11.51 9.18 -17.19
N PRO A 38 -11.37 8.28 -18.20
CA PRO A 38 -10.08 7.94 -18.77
C PRO A 38 -9.32 9.11 -19.39
N ILE A 39 -10.03 10.17 -19.81
CA ILE A 39 -9.43 11.39 -20.38
C ILE A 39 -8.79 12.23 -19.28
N ALA A 40 -9.48 12.39 -18.16
CA ALA A 40 -9.00 13.20 -17.03
C ALA A 40 -7.85 12.51 -16.26
N LYS A 41 -7.82 11.17 -16.27
CA LYS A 41 -6.77 10.35 -15.64
C LYS A 41 -6.53 10.69 -14.16
N GLU A 42 -7.56 11.10 -13.43
CA GLU A 42 -7.45 11.51 -12.02
C GLU A 42 -7.29 10.32 -11.07
N ALA A 43 -7.94 9.20 -11.36
CA ALA A 43 -7.81 7.97 -10.59
C ALA A 43 -8.09 6.73 -11.44
N PHE A 44 -7.62 5.59 -10.97
CA PHE A 44 -7.79 4.29 -11.63
C PHE A 44 -8.33 3.25 -10.64
N LEU A 45 -9.13 2.32 -11.14
CA LEU A 45 -9.47 1.12 -10.38
C LEU A 45 -8.43 0.06 -10.67
N ILE A 46 -7.75 -0.43 -9.63
CA ILE A 46 -6.67 -1.41 -9.76
C ILE A 46 -7.10 -2.71 -9.08
N PRO A 47 -7.19 -3.82 -9.82
CA PRO A 47 -7.38 -5.13 -9.23
C PRO A 47 -6.06 -5.61 -8.63
N ARG A 48 -6.08 -6.02 -7.36
CA ARG A 48 -4.93 -6.60 -6.66
C ARG A 48 -5.35 -7.93 -6.05
N TYR A 49 -4.50 -8.94 -6.17
CA TYR A 49 -4.73 -10.20 -5.47
C TYR A 49 -4.44 -9.98 -3.98
N ASN A 50 -5.41 -10.31 -3.12
CA ASN A 50 -5.25 -10.28 -1.68
C ASN A 50 -4.99 -11.72 -1.22
N ASN A 51 -3.78 -11.99 -0.73
CA ASN A 51 -3.36 -13.34 -0.33
C ASN A 51 -4.18 -13.86 0.86
N VAL A 52 -4.67 -12.99 1.76
CA VAL A 52 -5.45 -13.40 2.92
C VAL A 52 -6.84 -13.91 2.53
N SER A 53 -7.58 -13.11 1.76
CA SER A 53 -8.93 -13.46 1.28
C SER A 53 -8.91 -14.40 0.07
N LYS A 54 -7.71 -14.76 -0.42
CA LYS A 54 -7.46 -15.55 -1.64
C LYS A 54 -8.29 -15.09 -2.85
N SER A 55 -8.56 -13.79 -2.94
CA SER A 55 -9.45 -13.21 -3.95
C SER A 55 -8.89 -11.90 -4.50
N ILE A 56 -9.37 -11.50 -5.69
CA ILE A 56 -9.00 -10.21 -6.27
C ILE A 56 -9.88 -9.13 -5.65
N GLN A 57 -9.24 -8.12 -5.11
CA GLN A 57 -9.87 -6.94 -4.53
C GLN A 57 -9.60 -5.74 -5.43
N ILE A 58 -10.62 -4.93 -5.67
CA ILE A 58 -10.51 -3.72 -6.50
C ILE A 58 -10.32 -2.52 -5.57
N GLY A 59 -9.23 -1.80 -5.77
CA GLY A 59 -8.91 -0.58 -5.01
C GLY A 59 -8.89 0.65 -5.90
N LEU A 60 -9.21 1.81 -5.33
CA LEU A 60 -9.02 3.10 -5.98
C LEU A 60 -7.56 3.54 -5.82
N GLU A 61 -6.90 3.80 -6.94
CA GLU A 61 -5.56 4.38 -6.98
C GLU A 61 -5.62 5.79 -7.58
N PRO A 62 -5.52 6.84 -6.76
CA PRO A 62 -5.34 8.21 -7.25
C PRO A 62 -4.10 8.31 -8.14
N SER A 63 -4.16 9.02 -9.25
CA SER A 63 -2.99 9.28 -10.08
C SER A 63 -2.17 10.45 -9.55
N TYR A 64 -1.00 10.70 -10.15
CA TYR A 64 -0.28 11.95 -9.94
C TYR A 64 -1.16 13.17 -10.25
N VAL A 65 -1.89 13.15 -11.38
CA VAL A 65 -2.78 14.24 -11.80
C VAL A 65 -3.91 14.47 -10.80
N GLY A 66 -4.54 13.40 -10.33
CA GLY A 66 -5.62 13.50 -9.34
C GLY A 66 -5.11 14.08 -8.02
N LEU A 67 -3.94 13.65 -7.55
CA LEU A 67 -3.34 14.21 -6.35
C LEU A 67 -2.98 15.70 -6.52
N VAL A 68 -2.38 16.10 -7.65
CA VAL A 68 -2.09 17.52 -7.91
C VAL A 68 -3.37 18.35 -7.89
N LYS A 69 -4.44 17.88 -8.56
CA LYS A 69 -5.75 18.54 -8.53
C LYS A 69 -6.27 18.71 -7.10
N LEU A 70 -6.31 17.64 -6.31
CA LEU A 70 -6.80 17.70 -4.94
C LEU A 70 -6.00 18.69 -4.09
N LEU A 71 -4.68 18.73 -4.27
CA LEU A 71 -3.81 19.66 -3.56
C LEU A 71 -4.04 21.11 -4.00
N THR A 72 -4.26 21.38 -5.29
CA THR A 72 -4.58 22.74 -5.76
C THR A 72 -5.98 23.18 -5.35
N ASP A 73 -6.95 22.27 -5.34
CA ASP A 73 -8.35 22.55 -4.96
C ASP A 73 -8.49 22.92 -3.47
N THR A 74 -7.46 22.66 -2.65
CA THR A 74 -7.38 23.12 -1.25
C THR A 74 -7.33 24.63 -1.12
N GLY A 75 -6.92 25.34 -2.17
CA GLY A 75 -6.71 26.79 -2.18
C GLY A 75 -5.42 27.26 -1.51
N SER A 76 -4.73 26.44 -0.71
CA SER A 76 -3.44 26.82 -0.10
C SER A 76 -2.27 26.66 -1.06
N VAL A 77 -2.44 25.84 -2.11
CA VAL A 77 -1.45 25.56 -3.14
C VAL A 77 -1.98 26.04 -4.49
N THR A 78 -1.23 26.90 -5.16
CA THR A 78 -1.59 27.45 -6.47
C THR A 78 -1.15 26.57 -7.63
N SER A 79 -0.01 25.90 -7.47
CA SER A 79 0.53 24.98 -8.49
C SER A 79 1.53 24.01 -7.88
N ILE A 80 1.67 22.84 -8.52
CA ILE A 80 2.71 21.87 -8.20
C ILE A 80 3.40 21.47 -9.50
N ASN A 81 4.74 21.54 -9.49
CA ASN A 81 5.58 21.07 -10.57
C ASN A 81 6.56 20.04 -10.02
N THR A 82 6.40 18.79 -10.44
CA THR A 82 7.34 17.71 -10.16
C THR A 82 8.19 17.48 -11.39
N GLN A 83 9.48 17.20 -11.25
CA GLN A 83 10.34 16.83 -12.38
C GLN A 83 11.31 15.72 -12.02
N LEU A 84 11.50 14.84 -13.00
CA LEU A 84 12.56 13.83 -12.99
C LEU A 84 13.88 14.51 -13.36
N VAL A 85 14.93 14.16 -12.63
CA VAL A 85 16.29 14.67 -12.83
C VAL A 85 17.19 13.51 -13.24
N TYR A 86 17.89 13.69 -14.35
CA TYR A 86 18.81 12.75 -14.94
C TYR A 86 20.24 13.26 -14.77
N ALA A 87 21.21 12.36 -14.80
CA ALA A 87 22.63 12.68 -14.65
C ALA A 87 23.11 13.67 -15.72
N GLU A 88 22.46 13.67 -16.89
CA GLU A 88 22.78 14.52 -18.02
C GLU A 88 22.21 15.95 -17.90
N ASP A 89 21.32 16.23 -16.94
CA ASP A 89 20.70 17.53 -16.76
C ASP A 89 21.65 18.52 -16.04
N GLU A 90 21.54 19.83 -16.35
CA GLU A 90 22.12 20.84 -15.47
C GLU A 90 21.16 21.04 -14.29
N PHE A 91 21.53 20.50 -13.13
CA PHE A 91 20.70 20.52 -11.92
C PHE A 91 21.45 21.03 -10.70
N GLN A 92 20.84 21.98 -10.01
CA GLN A 92 21.27 22.45 -8.71
C GLN A 92 20.08 22.57 -7.78
N ILE A 93 20.23 22.07 -6.56
CA ILE A 93 19.26 22.26 -5.48
C ILE A 93 19.94 22.84 -4.24
N ASN A 94 19.36 23.88 -3.69
CA ASN A 94 19.76 24.51 -2.44
C ASN A 94 18.50 24.80 -1.61
N LEU A 95 18.16 23.89 -0.70
CA LEU A 95 16.94 23.98 0.13
C LEU A 95 16.90 25.19 1.07
N ALA A 96 18.02 25.88 1.27
CA ALA A 96 18.10 27.09 2.09
C ALA A 96 17.96 28.40 1.29
N ALA A 97 17.88 28.33 -0.04
CA ALA A 97 17.72 29.51 -0.89
C ALA A 97 16.25 29.82 -1.18
N ASP A 98 15.94 31.11 -1.40
CA ASP A 98 14.59 31.57 -1.78
C ASP A 98 14.11 30.98 -3.12
N ASP A 99 15.05 30.75 -4.06
CA ASP A 99 14.81 29.97 -5.26
C ASP A 99 15.64 28.68 -5.22
N PRO A 100 15.11 27.62 -4.60
CA PRO A 100 15.92 26.48 -4.19
C PRO A 100 16.29 25.53 -5.34
N VAL A 101 15.75 25.71 -6.56
CA VAL A 101 15.95 24.75 -7.65
C VAL A 101 16.28 25.46 -8.95
N ARG A 102 17.41 25.12 -9.56
CA ARG A 102 17.72 25.40 -10.97
C ARG A 102 17.81 24.07 -11.71
N HIS A 103 16.96 23.88 -12.72
CA HIS A 103 16.92 22.67 -13.52
C HIS A 103 16.79 23.00 -15.01
N ILE A 104 17.80 22.64 -15.79
CA ILE A 104 17.79 22.73 -17.25
C ILE A 104 17.94 21.30 -17.79
N PRO A 105 16.85 20.68 -18.27
CA PRO A 105 16.89 19.32 -18.79
C PRO A 105 17.79 19.21 -20.01
N ALA A 106 18.58 18.13 -20.10
CA ALA A 106 19.23 17.78 -21.35
C ALA A 106 18.20 17.48 -22.44
N LEU A 107 18.41 17.97 -23.65
CA LEU A 107 17.43 17.77 -24.74
C LEU A 107 17.51 16.37 -25.37
N LYS A 108 18.60 15.64 -25.15
CA LYS A 108 18.89 14.31 -25.73
C LYS A 108 19.65 13.45 -24.71
N ASN A 109 19.61 12.13 -24.90
CA ASN A 109 20.39 11.14 -24.15
C ASN A 109 20.14 11.15 -22.62
N ARG A 110 18.91 11.46 -22.18
CA ARG A 110 18.51 11.37 -20.76
C ARG A 110 18.20 9.92 -20.39
N GLU A 111 19.21 9.19 -19.96
CA GLU A 111 19.09 7.75 -19.68
C GLU A 111 19.20 7.43 -18.19
N ASN A 112 20.07 8.14 -17.47
CA ASN A 112 20.36 7.82 -16.08
C ASN A 112 19.56 8.71 -15.12
N LEU A 113 18.39 8.23 -14.69
CA LEU A 113 17.57 8.92 -13.69
C LEU A 113 18.25 8.92 -12.31
N ILE A 114 18.63 10.09 -11.79
CA ILE A 114 19.31 10.24 -10.50
C ILE A 114 18.38 10.64 -9.36
N GLY A 115 17.22 11.22 -9.67
CA GLY A 115 16.26 11.60 -8.65
C GLY A 115 15.05 12.34 -9.19
N VAL A 116 14.31 12.94 -8.27
CA VAL A 116 13.08 13.66 -8.55
C VAL A 116 12.88 14.77 -7.53
N TYR A 117 12.41 15.94 -7.97
CA TYR A 117 11.92 16.98 -7.06
C TYR A 117 10.47 17.32 -7.31
N SER A 118 9.82 17.91 -6.31
CA SER A 118 8.52 18.58 -6.42
C SER A 118 8.62 20.00 -5.85
N ILE A 119 8.00 20.96 -6.54
CA ILE A 119 7.87 22.35 -6.10
C ILE A 119 6.39 22.66 -6.00
N ALA A 120 5.91 22.99 -4.81
CA ALA A 120 4.57 23.51 -4.59
C ALA A 120 4.64 25.03 -4.34
N LYS A 121 3.93 25.81 -5.15
CA LYS A 121 3.79 27.26 -4.93
C LYS A 121 2.57 27.53 -4.08
N LEU A 122 2.79 28.06 -2.88
CA LEU A 122 1.72 28.40 -1.95
C LEU A 122 0.99 29.68 -2.36
N ALA A 123 -0.23 29.85 -1.87
CA ALA A 123 -1.02 31.07 -2.10
C ALA A 123 -0.34 32.34 -1.54
N THR A 124 0.53 32.19 -0.53
CA THR A 124 1.38 33.25 0.03
C THR A 124 2.50 33.69 -0.93
N GLY A 125 2.80 32.90 -1.97
CA GLY A 125 3.91 33.10 -2.89
C GLY A 125 5.15 32.28 -2.57
N GLU A 126 5.24 31.73 -1.35
CA GLU A 126 6.33 30.85 -0.91
C GLU A 126 6.39 29.55 -1.73
N LYS A 127 7.58 29.00 -1.88
CA LYS A 127 7.81 27.71 -2.55
C LYS A 127 8.18 26.67 -1.51
N GLN A 128 7.34 25.64 -1.37
CA GLN A 128 7.74 24.41 -0.70
C GLN A 128 8.42 23.50 -1.72
N VAL A 129 9.58 22.96 -1.37
CA VAL A 129 10.33 22.05 -2.24
C VAL A 129 10.66 20.76 -1.52
N GLU A 130 10.60 19.66 -2.26
CA GLU A 130 11.02 18.35 -1.81
C GLU A 130 11.89 17.70 -2.87
N TRP A 131 12.97 17.03 -2.45
CA TRP A 131 13.85 16.25 -3.30
C TRP A 131 13.95 14.82 -2.80
N MET A 132 14.06 13.89 -3.74
CA MET A 132 14.37 12.51 -3.46
C MET A 132 15.44 12.02 -4.43
N GLU A 133 16.49 11.44 -3.87
CA GLU A 133 17.38 10.61 -4.68
C GLU A 133 16.62 9.40 -5.21
N ILE A 134 17.01 8.90 -6.37
CA ILE A 134 16.33 7.75 -6.96
C ILE A 134 16.43 6.49 -6.07
N SER A 135 17.52 6.39 -5.30
CA SER A 135 17.74 5.34 -4.31
C SER A 135 16.68 5.33 -3.21
N GLU A 136 16.24 6.51 -2.75
CA GLU A 136 15.18 6.65 -1.75
C GLU A 136 13.82 6.26 -2.33
N VAL A 137 13.54 6.65 -3.58
CA VAL A 137 12.32 6.25 -4.27
C VAL A 137 12.28 4.74 -4.44
N HIS A 138 13.41 4.10 -4.76
CA HIS A 138 13.50 2.64 -4.86
C HIS A 138 13.24 1.95 -3.53
N LYS A 139 13.72 2.50 -2.40
CA LYS A 139 13.37 1.96 -1.07
C LYS A 139 11.87 1.92 -0.85
N ILE A 140 11.13 2.96 -1.27
CA ILE A 140 9.66 3.00 -1.18
C ILE A 140 9.00 2.05 -2.18
N ARG A 141 9.49 1.99 -3.42
CA ARG A 141 9.00 1.03 -4.43
C ARG A 141 9.09 -0.40 -3.91
N ASP A 142 10.21 -0.73 -3.27
CA ASP A 142 10.51 -2.07 -2.81
C ASP A 142 9.59 -2.54 -1.67
N THR A 143 8.86 -1.63 -1.01
CA THR A 143 7.80 -1.99 -0.06
C THR A 143 6.47 -2.35 -0.74
N SER A 144 6.27 -1.97 -2.00
CA SER A 144 5.03 -2.23 -2.76
C SER A 144 4.83 -3.71 -3.07
N GLU A 145 3.69 -4.28 -2.67
CA GLU A 145 3.37 -5.69 -2.91
C GLU A 145 3.40 -6.11 -4.38
N SER A 146 2.99 -5.22 -5.29
CA SER A 146 3.08 -5.46 -6.73
C SER A 146 4.52 -5.61 -7.22
N TYR A 147 5.45 -4.86 -6.63
CA TYR A 147 6.86 -4.90 -7.00
C TYR A 147 7.56 -6.09 -6.32
N LYS A 148 7.25 -6.39 -5.05
CA LYS A 148 7.71 -7.62 -4.38
C LYS A 148 7.28 -8.87 -5.15
N SER A 149 6.02 -8.91 -5.60
CA SER A 149 5.49 -10.02 -6.40
C SER A 149 6.22 -10.18 -7.73
N TRP A 150 6.51 -9.06 -8.41
CA TRP A 150 7.29 -9.05 -9.65
C TRP A 150 8.74 -9.50 -9.44
N LYS A 151 9.41 -9.07 -8.37
CA LYS A 151 10.78 -9.53 -8.02
C LYS A 151 10.85 -11.05 -7.82
N LYS A 152 9.79 -11.67 -7.30
CA LYS A 152 9.72 -13.13 -7.08
C LYS A 152 9.44 -13.90 -8.38
N ASP A 153 8.68 -13.30 -9.30
CA ASP A 153 8.29 -13.91 -10.57
C ASP A 153 8.17 -12.81 -11.63
N SER A 154 9.21 -12.70 -12.46
CA SER A 154 9.31 -11.71 -13.54
C SER A 154 8.23 -11.85 -14.61
N GLY A 155 7.47 -12.96 -14.62
CA GLY A 155 6.29 -13.14 -15.47
C GLY A 155 5.06 -12.35 -15.00
N LYS A 156 5.07 -11.81 -13.77
CA LYS A 156 4.04 -10.90 -13.28
C LYS A 156 4.25 -9.50 -13.84
N SER A 157 3.19 -8.68 -13.89
CA SER A 157 3.30 -7.28 -14.31
C SER A 157 3.36 -6.35 -13.11
N THR A 158 4.14 -5.27 -13.20
CA THR A 158 4.17 -4.19 -12.22
C THR A 158 4.07 -2.83 -12.91
N ILE A 159 3.26 -1.95 -12.33
CA ILE A 159 3.04 -0.58 -12.83
C ILE A 159 4.35 0.21 -12.82
N TRP A 160 5.29 -0.14 -11.94
CA TRP A 160 6.62 0.45 -11.89
C TRP A 160 7.45 0.20 -13.15
N ASN A 161 7.16 -0.85 -13.94
CA ASN A 161 7.86 -1.08 -15.21
C ASN A 161 7.19 -0.32 -16.36
N THR A 162 5.86 -0.26 -16.39
CA THR A 162 5.11 0.39 -17.47
C THR A 162 5.06 1.91 -17.33
N TYR A 163 4.94 2.41 -16.11
CA TYR A 163 4.73 3.83 -15.79
C TYR A 163 5.73 4.32 -14.74
N TYR A 164 6.99 3.93 -14.89
CA TYR A 164 8.06 4.20 -13.92
C TYR A 164 8.15 5.68 -13.53
N GLY A 165 8.24 6.59 -14.50
CA GLY A 165 8.37 8.03 -14.25
C GLY A 165 7.19 8.63 -13.48
N GLU A 166 5.96 8.19 -13.78
CA GLU A 166 4.76 8.63 -13.06
C GLU A 166 4.76 8.15 -11.61
N MET A 167 5.21 6.91 -11.37
CA MET A 167 5.31 6.35 -10.02
C MET A 167 6.40 7.08 -9.19
N VAL A 168 7.52 7.43 -9.82
CA VAL A 168 8.57 8.25 -9.18
C VAL A 168 8.01 9.63 -8.82
N ARG A 169 7.33 10.31 -9.75
CA ARG A 169 6.70 11.62 -9.53
C ARG A 169 5.66 11.59 -8.40
N LYS A 170 4.81 10.56 -8.40
CA LYS A 170 3.80 10.36 -7.35
C LYS A 170 4.42 10.14 -5.98
N THR A 171 5.58 9.49 -5.92
CA THR A 171 6.27 9.21 -4.65
C THR A 171 6.74 10.48 -3.96
N VAL A 172 7.44 11.38 -4.67
CA VAL A 172 7.85 12.67 -4.10
C VAL A 172 6.66 13.58 -3.83
N LEU A 173 5.60 13.52 -4.65
CA LEU A 173 4.36 14.26 -4.41
C LEU A 173 3.72 13.91 -3.06
N LYS A 174 3.70 12.62 -2.71
CA LYS A 174 3.21 12.15 -1.40
C LYS A 174 4.12 12.55 -0.25
N ARG A 175 5.41 12.83 -0.51
CA ARG A 175 6.34 13.35 0.50
C ARG A 175 6.13 14.84 0.73
N ILE A 176 6.12 15.67 -0.33
CA ILE A 176 5.90 17.12 -0.21
C ILE A 176 4.54 17.44 0.42
N TYR A 177 3.50 16.64 0.13
CA TYR A 177 2.16 16.77 0.69
C TYR A 177 2.15 16.90 2.23
N LYS A 178 3.09 16.25 2.93
CA LYS A 178 3.17 16.27 4.40
C LYS A 178 3.53 17.65 4.97
N TYR A 179 4.10 18.53 4.16
CA TYR A 179 4.58 19.86 4.56
C TYR A 179 3.66 20.99 4.08
N LEU A 180 2.58 20.68 3.35
CA LEU A 180 1.69 21.69 2.79
C LEU A 180 0.70 22.21 3.85
N PRO A 181 0.30 23.49 3.78
CA PRO A 181 -0.68 24.06 4.72
C PRO A 181 -1.98 23.28 4.73
N ARG A 182 -2.45 22.92 5.93
CA ARG A 182 -3.65 22.11 6.15
C ARG A 182 -4.87 23.04 6.14
N THR A 183 -5.76 22.86 5.17
CA THR A 183 -7.08 23.52 5.10
C THR A 183 -8.19 22.47 5.23
N ASP A 184 -9.43 22.88 5.44
CA ASP A 184 -10.55 21.94 5.56
C ASP A 184 -10.69 21.01 4.34
N ARG A 185 -10.36 21.52 3.15
CA ARG A 185 -10.39 20.74 1.90
C ARG A 185 -9.25 19.74 1.78
N MET A 186 -8.21 19.84 2.62
CA MET A 186 -7.10 18.90 2.63
C MET A 186 -7.56 17.46 2.92
N GLN A 187 -8.68 17.29 3.64
CA GLN A 187 -9.29 15.98 3.92
C GLN A 187 -9.49 15.09 2.67
N TYR A 188 -9.75 15.69 1.50
CA TYR A 188 -9.90 14.94 0.24
C TYR A 188 -8.57 14.36 -0.24
N ALA A 189 -7.49 15.16 -0.15
CA ALA A 189 -6.13 14.72 -0.43
C ALA A 189 -5.67 13.68 0.60
N ASP A 190 -5.97 13.88 1.89
CA ASP A 190 -5.71 12.93 2.97
C ASP A 190 -6.32 11.57 2.65
N LYS A 191 -7.60 11.57 2.26
CA LYS A 191 -8.31 10.34 1.92
C LYS A 191 -7.71 9.66 0.71
N ALA A 192 -7.34 10.42 -0.32
CA ALA A 192 -6.69 9.88 -1.52
C ALA A 192 -5.31 9.28 -1.19
N VAL A 193 -4.50 9.97 -0.39
CA VAL A 193 -3.19 9.47 0.05
C VAL A 193 -3.35 8.23 0.92
N GLN A 194 -4.31 8.21 1.84
CA GLN A 194 -4.65 7.05 2.66
C GLN A 194 -5.02 5.86 1.77
N LEU A 195 -5.92 6.02 0.81
CA LEU A 195 -6.33 4.94 -0.11
C LEU A 195 -5.15 4.41 -0.95
N SER A 196 -4.25 5.29 -1.37
CA SER A 196 -3.03 4.89 -2.10
C SER A 196 -1.97 4.22 -1.21
N ASN A 197 -1.94 4.57 0.08
CA ASN A 197 -1.04 3.98 1.08
C ASN A 197 -1.62 2.74 1.74
N ALA A 198 -2.94 2.54 1.66
CA ALA A 198 -3.61 1.40 2.23
C ALA A 198 -3.14 0.15 1.48
N ASP A 199 -2.06 -0.43 1.97
CA ASP A 199 -1.89 -1.86 1.97
C ASP A 199 -3.13 -2.38 2.66
N TRP A 200 -4.04 -2.95 1.86
CA TRP A 200 -5.44 -3.21 2.19
C TRP A 200 -5.66 -3.39 3.69
N GLU A 201 -6.55 -2.61 4.29
CA GLU A 201 -6.98 -2.96 5.64
C GLU A 201 -7.57 -4.37 5.57
N PRO A 202 -7.17 -5.25 6.49
CA PRO A 202 -7.76 -6.57 6.54
C PRO A 202 -9.26 -6.45 6.70
N SER A 203 -10.01 -7.33 6.05
CA SER A 203 -11.47 -7.30 6.13
C SER A 203 -11.92 -7.47 7.58
N SER A 204 -13.08 -6.92 7.95
CA SER A 204 -13.61 -7.08 9.31
C SER A 204 -13.71 -8.55 9.72
N GLY A 205 -14.05 -9.44 8.77
CA GLY A 205 -14.05 -10.89 9.00
C GLY A 205 -12.65 -11.47 9.29
N GLN A 206 -11.59 -10.92 8.69
CA GLN A 206 -10.21 -11.34 8.95
C GLN A 206 -9.70 -10.86 10.30
N VAL A 207 -10.02 -9.61 10.67
CA VAL A 207 -9.70 -9.09 12.02
C VAL A 207 -10.43 -9.92 13.08
N MET A 208 -11.70 -10.24 12.86
CA MET A 208 -12.47 -11.13 13.76
C MET A 208 -11.90 -12.55 13.80
N PHE A 209 -11.42 -13.08 12.67
CA PHE A 209 -10.81 -14.40 12.61
C PHE A 209 -9.49 -14.45 13.38
N ALA A 210 -8.61 -13.46 13.18
CA ALA A 210 -7.36 -13.33 13.94
C ALA A 210 -7.63 -13.13 15.45
N ASP A 211 -8.58 -12.28 15.82
CA ASP A 211 -9.02 -12.08 17.21
C ASP A 211 -9.53 -13.40 17.83
N ALA A 212 -10.31 -14.18 17.09
CA ALA A 212 -10.76 -15.50 17.53
C ALA A 212 -9.60 -16.50 17.70
N LEU A 213 -8.60 -16.47 16.81
CA LEU A 213 -7.39 -17.29 16.90
C LEU A 213 -6.53 -16.90 18.10
N ILE A 214 -6.33 -15.60 18.36
CA ILE A 214 -5.60 -15.11 19.53
C ILE A 214 -6.27 -15.62 20.81
N LYS A 215 -7.59 -15.43 20.93
CA LYS A 215 -8.37 -15.87 22.10
C LYS A 215 -8.34 -17.37 22.32
N SER A 216 -8.43 -18.16 21.26
CA SER A 216 -8.41 -19.64 21.33
C SER A 216 -7.03 -20.28 21.39
N SER A 217 -5.95 -19.52 21.12
CA SER A 217 -4.58 -20.03 21.16
C SER A 217 -4.13 -20.43 22.59
N THR A 218 -3.19 -21.37 22.67
CA THR A 218 -2.54 -21.80 23.93
C THR A 218 -1.34 -20.93 24.32
N LEU A 219 -1.17 -19.77 23.67
CA LEU A 219 -0.06 -18.86 23.93
C LEU A 219 -0.15 -18.25 25.34
N PRO A 220 0.99 -17.88 25.96
CA PRO A 220 0.99 -17.13 27.21
C PRO A 220 0.24 -15.80 27.09
N GLU A 221 -0.44 -15.39 28.17
CA GLU A 221 -1.32 -14.20 28.17
C GLU A 221 -0.60 -12.92 27.71
N PHE A 222 0.65 -12.71 28.15
CA PHE A 222 1.43 -11.54 27.74
C PHE A 222 1.66 -11.44 26.23
N LYS A 223 1.75 -12.58 25.52
CA LYS A 223 1.87 -12.60 24.05
C LYS A 223 0.53 -12.33 23.38
N LYS A 224 -0.57 -12.80 23.97
CA LYS A 224 -1.91 -12.48 23.47
C LYS A 224 -2.16 -10.98 23.53
N ASP A 225 -1.85 -10.34 24.66
CA ASP A 225 -1.96 -8.89 24.83
C ASP A 225 -1.13 -8.09 23.81
N GLU A 226 0.06 -8.58 23.46
CA GLU A 226 0.92 -7.98 22.43
C GLU A 226 0.29 -8.09 21.05
N LEU A 227 -0.17 -9.29 20.67
CA LEU A 227 -0.82 -9.55 19.38
C LEU A 227 -2.14 -8.79 19.24
N GLU A 228 -2.94 -8.65 20.31
CA GLU A 228 -4.17 -7.85 20.29
C GLU A 228 -3.89 -6.35 20.04
N LYS A 229 -2.79 -5.82 20.58
CA LYS A 229 -2.37 -4.43 20.30
C LYS A 229 -1.89 -4.29 18.86
N GLU A 230 -1.11 -5.24 18.37
CA GLU A 230 -0.67 -5.25 16.96
C GLU A 230 -1.86 -5.34 16.00
N LEU A 231 -2.88 -6.16 16.35
CA LEU A 231 -4.10 -6.34 15.56
C LEU A 231 -4.85 -5.02 15.31
N GLN A 232 -4.86 -4.10 16.27
CA GLN A 232 -5.53 -2.80 16.15
C GLN A 232 -4.93 -1.88 15.08
N THR A 233 -3.67 -2.09 14.72
CA THR A 233 -2.96 -1.28 13.72
C THR A 233 -2.47 -2.12 12.52
N ALA A 234 -2.90 -3.38 12.44
CA ALA A 234 -2.45 -4.30 11.42
C ALA A 234 -2.98 -3.95 10.03
N ASN A 235 -2.08 -3.90 9.05
CA ASN A 235 -2.44 -3.95 7.63
C ASN A 235 -2.63 -5.42 7.18
N SER A 236 -3.10 -5.66 5.95
CA SER A 236 -3.35 -7.03 5.44
C SER A 236 -2.11 -7.93 5.53
N SER A 237 -0.92 -7.40 5.24
CA SER A 237 0.32 -8.20 5.24
C SER A 237 0.73 -8.63 6.65
N ASN A 238 0.67 -7.71 7.61
CA ASN A 238 1.00 -8.00 9.00
C ASN A 238 -0.06 -8.92 9.62
N LEU A 239 -1.34 -8.73 9.28
CA LEU A 239 -2.40 -9.64 9.73
C LEU A 239 -2.21 -11.06 9.17
N GLU A 240 -1.78 -11.19 7.92
CA GLU A 240 -1.54 -12.50 7.31
C GLU A 240 -0.44 -13.27 8.05
N LEU A 241 0.66 -12.58 8.39
CA LEU A 241 1.76 -13.16 9.17
C LEU A 241 1.31 -13.53 10.58
N MET A 242 0.50 -12.69 11.22
CA MET A 242 -0.07 -12.96 12.54
C MET A 242 -0.97 -14.19 12.52
N ILE A 243 -1.86 -14.30 11.53
CA ILE A 243 -2.75 -15.47 11.38
C ILE A 243 -1.91 -16.73 11.16
N ALA A 244 -0.93 -16.71 10.25
CA ALA A 244 -0.06 -17.86 10.01
C ALA A 244 0.69 -18.30 11.27
N TYR A 245 1.25 -17.35 12.03
CA TYR A 245 1.91 -17.62 13.31
C TYR A 245 0.95 -18.28 14.33
N LEU A 246 -0.28 -17.78 14.42
CA LEU A 246 -1.30 -18.32 15.33
C LEU A 246 -1.76 -19.72 14.91
N GLU A 247 -1.89 -19.97 13.60
CA GLU A 247 -2.23 -21.29 13.04
C GLU A 247 -1.13 -22.32 13.28
N GLU A 248 0.15 -21.95 13.09
CA GLU A 248 1.31 -22.81 13.38
C GLU A 248 1.50 -23.08 14.87
N SER A 249 1.06 -22.16 15.74
CA SER A 249 1.16 -22.28 17.20
C SER A 249 0.02 -23.09 17.82
N GLN A 250 -0.97 -23.52 17.05
CA GLN A 250 -2.04 -24.38 17.55
C GLN A 250 -1.53 -25.83 17.68
N PRO A 251 -1.87 -26.55 18.77
CA PRO A 251 -1.53 -27.96 18.87
C PRO A 251 -2.14 -28.74 17.70
N GLU A 252 -1.37 -29.68 17.12
CA GLU A 252 -1.82 -30.47 15.97
C GLU A 252 -3.24 -31.00 16.19
N LYS A 253 -4.09 -30.85 15.16
CA LYS A 253 -5.39 -31.54 15.14
C LYS A 253 -5.12 -33.01 15.38
N ILE A 254 -5.67 -33.57 16.45
CA ILE A 254 -5.82 -35.02 16.58
C ILE A 254 -6.67 -35.44 15.38
N GLU A 255 -6.06 -36.03 14.36
CA GLU A 255 -6.82 -36.63 13.27
C GLU A 255 -7.67 -37.74 13.88
N SER A 256 -8.98 -37.51 13.94
CA SER A 256 -9.95 -38.53 14.32
C SER A 256 -9.96 -39.61 13.24
N GLY A 257 -9.06 -40.58 13.36
CA GLY A 257 -8.90 -41.66 12.37
C GLY A 257 -7.75 -42.64 12.64
N GLY A 258 -6.78 -42.30 13.50
CA GLY A 258 -5.73 -43.25 13.89
C GLY A 258 -6.20 -44.22 14.97
N ASN A 259 -6.25 -45.53 14.65
CA ASN A 259 -6.45 -46.60 15.63
C ASN A 259 -5.27 -46.67 16.60
N TYR A 260 -5.30 -45.85 17.66
CA TYR A 260 -4.42 -46.05 18.81
C TYR A 260 -5.04 -47.14 19.70
N ASN A 261 -4.32 -48.24 19.90
CA ASN A 261 -4.75 -49.25 20.85
C ASN A 261 -4.30 -48.85 22.27
N GLN A 262 -4.94 -49.43 23.29
CA GLN A 262 -4.72 -49.12 24.71
C GLN A 262 -3.25 -49.27 25.17
N GLY A 263 -2.43 -50.04 24.44
CA GLY A 263 -1.00 -50.21 24.72
C GLY A 263 -0.13 -49.02 24.31
N ASP A 264 -0.54 -48.26 23.29
CA ASP A 264 0.20 -47.08 22.82
C ASP A 264 -0.02 -45.86 23.71
N ILE A 265 -1.15 -45.83 24.43
CA ILE A 265 -1.49 -44.79 25.41
C ILE A 265 -0.67 -44.98 26.69
N GLY A 266 -0.47 -46.23 27.15
CA GLY A 266 0.34 -46.53 28.34
C GLY A 266 1.79 -46.07 28.22
N LYS A 267 2.43 -46.30 27.05
CA LYS A 267 3.82 -45.89 26.81
C LYS A 267 4.05 -44.37 26.81
N LYS A 268 3.02 -43.57 26.53
CA LYS A 268 3.11 -42.10 26.57
C LYS A 268 2.90 -41.52 27.97
N LEU A 269 2.20 -42.23 28.86
CA LEU A 269 2.01 -41.82 30.25
C LEU A 269 3.25 -42.13 31.11
N ASP A 270 3.92 -43.26 30.88
CA ASP A 270 5.14 -43.63 31.64
C ASP A 270 6.34 -42.68 31.38
N LEU A 271 6.31 -41.90 30.29
CA LEU A 271 7.30 -40.87 29.98
C LEU A 271 7.09 -39.56 30.75
N ILE A 272 5.90 -39.35 31.34
CA ILE A 272 5.56 -38.13 32.08
C ILE A 272 5.91 -38.27 33.58
N ASP A 273 5.91 -39.49 34.13
CA ASP A 273 6.16 -39.73 35.55
C ASP A 273 7.64 -40.03 35.91
N ASN A 274 8.55 -40.13 34.93
CA ASN A 274 9.98 -40.35 35.16
C ASN A 274 10.87 -39.23 34.62
N ASP A 275 10.43 -37.98 34.64
CA ASP A 275 11.33 -36.83 34.48
C ASP A 275 11.96 -36.47 35.83
N PRO A 276 13.27 -36.71 36.05
CA PRO A 276 13.94 -36.44 37.32
C PRO A 276 14.18 -34.95 37.61
N ASN A 277 13.59 -34.03 36.83
CA ASN A 277 13.68 -32.58 37.04
C ASN A 277 12.37 -31.90 37.51
N LYS A 278 11.48 -32.65 38.19
CA LYS A 278 10.39 -32.07 38.99
C LYS A 278 10.67 -32.16 40.49
#